data_AF-A0A941EV74-F1
#
_entry.id   AF-A0A941EV74-F1
#
_cell.length_a   1.000
_cell.length_b   1.000
_cell.length_c   1.000
_cell.angle_alpha   90.00
_cell.angle_beta   90.00
_cell.angle_gamma   90.00
#
_symmetry.space_group_name_H-M   'P 1'
#
loop_
_entity.id
_entity.type
_entity.pdbx_description
1 polymer ?
#
loop_
_entity_poly.entity_id
_entity_poly.type
_entity_poly.pdbx_seq_one_letter_code
_entity_poly.pdbx_strand_id
1 'polypeptide(L)'
;MGDDLRTVPGWARAPEDGFDPWPDSSVHVEWGPEGAALAAARGDVVVVVDVFSLSTAMSIAVARAFTCLVYSDAEIEEMGGPGQASVLLGARSLTRRRRAEPGLLSLSPASLTTAEPGQRVVFTSPDGAAAVQAGSTAPALLIGGLRNATACAHLVAAFMGSTLAGRVTVVACGERWTSAAPGTGGRRPAVEDWAGAGAVCARLTDFGYSLSAEARLAAGLWETGKVLDDLAGCVSARELRARGFEADVELALQVDVDEKVPARLPGEQTRRVFVGQTAPESGLRISGLRVFRSR
;
A
#
# COMPACT_ATOMS: atom_id res chain seq x y z
N MET A 1 39.62 8.57 -9.68
CA MET A 1 39.65 7.64 -8.54
C MET A 1 38.21 7.42 -8.15
N GLY A 2 37.57 6.50 -8.86
CA GLY A 2 36.14 6.26 -8.78
C GLY A 2 35.85 5.36 -7.59
N ASP A 3 34.97 5.83 -6.71
CA ASP A 3 34.39 4.97 -5.70
C ASP A 3 33.20 4.27 -6.37
N ASP A 4 33.37 2.98 -6.61
CA ASP A 4 32.35 2.15 -7.22
C ASP A 4 31.28 1.84 -6.17
N LEU A 5 30.14 2.55 -6.22
CA LEU A 5 29.02 2.40 -5.27
C LEU A 5 28.35 1.01 -5.31
N ARG A 6 28.92 0.02 -6.02
CA ARG A 6 28.38 -1.32 -6.24
C ARG A 6 28.72 -2.35 -5.15
N THR A 7 29.30 -1.95 -4.01
CA THR A 7 29.62 -2.88 -2.91
C THR A 7 28.93 -2.54 -1.59
N VAL A 8 27.64 -2.22 -1.63
CA VAL A 8 26.81 -2.22 -0.41
C VAL A 8 26.42 -3.68 -0.10
N PRO A 9 26.76 -4.24 1.08
CA PRO A 9 26.38 -5.60 1.45
C PRO A 9 24.85 -5.75 1.50
N GLY A 10 24.29 -6.64 0.68
CA GLY A 10 22.84 -6.89 0.59
C GLY A 10 22.25 -6.78 -0.82
N TRP A 11 23.01 -6.25 -1.78
CA TRP A 11 22.61 -6.16 -3.18
C TRP A 11 22.64 -7.54 -3.88
N ALA A 12 21.50 -8.01 -4.38
CA ALA A 12 21.44 -9.20 -5.22
C ALA A 12 22.09 -8.91 -6.60
N ARG A 13 22.89 -9.85 -7.10
CA ARG A 13 23.49 -9.75 -8.44
C ARG A 13 22.40 -9.58 -9.51
N ALA A 14 22.62 -8.68 -10.48
CA ALA A 14 21.73 -8.51 -11.62
C ALA A 14 21.54 -9.85 -12.38
N PRO A 15 20.39 -10.08 -13.05
CA PRO A 15 20.11 -11.28 -13.83
C PRO A 15 21.17 -11.54 -14.91
N GLU A 16 21.21 -12.76 -15.47
CA GLU A 16 22.25 -13.22 -16.40
C GLU A 16 22.38 -12.39 -17.70
N ASP A 17 21.34 -11.63 -18.09
CA ASP A 17 21.36 -10.68 -19.20
C ASP A 17 21.81 -9.25 -18.81
N GLY A 18 22.01 -9.01 -17.51
CA GLY A 18 22.47 -7.75 -16.94
C GLY A 18 21.42 -6.64 -16.87
N PHE A 19 20.16 -6.91 -17.20
CA PHE A 19 19.11 -5.89 -17.15
C PHE A 19 18.50 -5.79 -15.74
N ASP A 20 18.71 -4.65 -15.09
CA ASP A 20 17.95 -4.27 -13.88
C ASP A 20 16.74 -3.44 -14.33
N PRO A 21 15.49 -3.96 -14.17
CA PRO A 21 14.30 -3.20 -14.50
C PRO A 21 14.11 -1.96 -13.62
N TRP A 22 14.83 -1.83 -12.49
CA TRP A 22 14.78 -0.67 -11.62
C TRP A 22 15.95 0.28 -11.92
N PRO A 23 15.68 1.49 -12.42
CA PRO A 23 16.74 2.46 -12.68
C PRO A 23 17.42 2.89 -11.38
N ASP A 24 18.61 3.47 -11.51
CA ASP A 24 19.37 4.00 -10.37
C ASP A 24 18.68 5.22 -9.75
N SER A 25 17.72 4.93 -8.88
CA SER A 25 16.84 5.88 -8.21
C SER A 25 16.42 5.32 -6.86
N SER A 26 16.10 6.21 -5.91
CA SER A 26 15.69 5.82 -4.57
C SER A 26 14.27 5.23 -4.55
N VAL A 27 13.38 5.72 -5.42
CA VAL A 27 11.95 5.37 -5.45
C VAL A 27 11.52 4.97 -6.85
N HIS A 28 10.85 3.83 -6.95
CA HIS A 28 10.25 3.33 -8.18
C HIS A 28 8.79 2.95 -7.96
N VAL A 29 7.99 2.98 -9.03
CA VAL A 29 6.59 2.52 -9.00
C VAL A 29 6.44 1.33 -9.92
N GLU A 30 5.87 0.24 -9.41
CA GLU A 30 5.60 -0.97 -10.17
C GLU A 30 4.15 -1.45 -10.01
N TRP A 31 3.78 -2.42 -10.83
CA TRP A 31 2.45 -3.02 -10.80
C TRP A 31 2.40 -4.39 -10.12
N GLY A 32 1.39 -4.54 -9.26
CA GLY A 32 0.90 -5.83 -8.79
C GLY A 32 1.88 -6.71 -8.00
N PRO A 33 1.46 -7.96 -7.71
CA PRO A 33 2.25 -8.97 -7.02
C PRO A 33 3.60 -9.26 -7.68
N GLU A 34 3.69 -9.24 -9.01
CA GLU A 34 4.95 -9.49 -9.71
C GLU A 34 5.99 -8.40 -9.37
N GLY A 35 5.58 -7.13 -9.39
CA GLY A 35 6.43 -6.01 -8.96
C GLY A 35 6.80 -6.09 -7.47
N ALA A 36 5.86 -6.47 -6.61
CA ALA A 36 6.11 -6.67 -5.19
C ALA A 36 7.13 -7.78 -4.90
N ALA A 37 7.06 -8.90 -5.62
CA ALA A 37 8.00 -10.00 -5.48
C ALA A 37 9.42 -9.60 -5.91
N LEU A 38 9.55 -8.91 -7.04
CA LEU A 38 10.84 -8.41 -7.53
C LEU A 38 11.46 -7.42 -6.53
N ALA A 39 10.66 -6.51 -5.99
CA ALA A 39 11.11 -5.56 -4.97
C ALA A 39 11.58 -6.24 -3.68
N ALA A 40 10.81 -7.21 -3.20
CA ALA A 40 11.17 -7.97 -2.02
C ALA A 40 12.46 -8.77 -2.21
N ALA A 41 12.67 -9.38 -3.39
CA ALA A 41 13.87 -10.13 -3.72
C ALA A 41 15.14 -9.26 -3.75
N ARG A 42 15.02 -7.98 -4.10
CA ARG A 42 16.14 -7.01 -4.05
C ARG A 42 16.41 -6.44 -2.66
N GLY A 43 15.48 -6.61 -1.72
CA GLY A 43 15.58 -6.02 -0.39
C GLY A 43 15.09 -4.57 -0.30
N ASP A 44 14.18 -4.16 -1.19
CA ASP A 44 13.56 -2.84 -1.14
C ASP A 44 12.56 -2.74 0.04
N VAL A 45 12.33 -1.53 0.54
CA VAL A 45 11.09 -1.23 1.28
C VAL A 45 9.92 -1.28 0.30
N VAL A 46 8.88 -2.05 0.62
CA VAL A 46 7.69 -2.17 -0.23
C VAL A 46 6.53 -1.39 0.35
N VAL A 47 5.89 -0.55 -0.47
CA VAL A 47 4.63 0.13 -0.15
C VAL A 47 3.54 -0.39 -1.07
N VAL A 48 2.55 -1.08 -0.56
CA VAL A 48 1.40 -1.58 -1.34
C VAL A 48 0.30 -0.52 -1.39
N VAL A 49 -0.22 -0.25 -2.59
CA VAL A 49 -1.30 0.71 -2.85
C VAL A 49 -2.43 0.03 -3.63
N ASP A 50 -3.57 -0.13 -2.95
CA ASP A 50 -4.85 -0.66 -3.45
C ASP A 50 -5.95 0.25 -2.91
N VAL A 51 -6.25 1.33 -3.65
CA VAL A 51 -7.14 2.42 -3.19
C VAL A 51 -8.57 1.92 -2.99
N PHE A 52 -9.03 1.02 -3.87
CA PHE A 52 -10.37 0.42 -3.85
C PHE A 52 -10.30 -1.11 -3.65
N SER A 53 -10.09 -1.63 -2.45
CA SER A 53 -10.25 -0.92 -1.18
C SER A 53 -9.26 -1.34 -0.10
N LEU A 54 -8.28 -2.21 -0.36
CA LEU A 54 -7.47 -2.77 0.73
C LEU A 54 -6.73 -1.68 1.50
N SER A 55 -6.03 -0.76 0.83
CA SER A 55 -5.30 0.32 1.49
C SER A 55 -6.21 1.22 2.30
N THR A 56 -7.36 1.59 1.72
CA THR A 56 -8.37 2.41 2.39
C THR A 56 -8.93 1.71 3.63
N ALA A 57 -9.34 0.45 3.50
CA ALA A 57 -9.93 -0.34 4.56
C ALA A 57 -8.92 -0.55 5.70
N MET A 58 -7.68 -0.91 5.38
CA MET A 58 -6.63 -1.10 6.37
C MET A 58 -6.25 0.19 7.08
N SER A 59 -6.17 1.33 6.37
CA SER A 59 -5.87 2.63 6.99
C SER A 59 -6.92 2.99 8.04
N ILE A 60 -8.21 2.83 7.72
CA ILE A 60 -9.30 3.02 8.69
C ILE A 60 -9.21 2.02 9.85
N ALA A 61 -8.93 0.74 9.56
CA ALA A 61 -8.84 -0.29 10.58
C ALA A 61 -7.74 0.01 11.60
N VAL A 62 -6.53 0.36 11.15
CA VAL A 62 -5.42 0.65 12.06
C VAL A 62 -5.58 1.98 12.80
N ALA A 63 -6.28 2.97 12.22
CA ALA A 63 -6.69 4.18 12.94
C ALA A 63 -7.54 3.81 14.17
N ARG A 64 -8.39 2.79 14.04
CA ARG A 64 -9.19 2.19 15.11
C ARG A 64 -8.47 1.10 15.92
N ALA A 65 -7.13 1.06 15.87
CA ALA A 65 -6.27 0.14 16.60
C ALA A 65 -6.46 -1.36 16.25
N PHE A 66 -6.93 -1.68 15.05
CA PHE A 66 -7.05 -3.08 14.63
C PHE A 66 -5.66 -3.70 14.44
N THR A 67 -5.57 -5.00 14.72
CA THR A 67 -4.48 -5.84 14.23
C THR A 67 -4.94 -6.55 12.96
N CYS A 68 -4.31 -6.22 11.84
CA CYS A 68 -4.72 -6.69 10.52
C CYS A 68 -3.82 -7.85 10.08
N LEU A 69 -4.38 -9.02 9.84
CA LEU A 69 -3.68 -10.19 9.30
C LEU A 69 -4.00 -10.26 7.82
N VAL A 70 -3.03 -10.04 6.94
CA VAL A 70 -3.30 -9.96 5.50
C VAL A 70 -2.83 -11.23 4.82
N TYR A 71 -3.75 -11.98 4.22
CA TYR A 71 -3.48 -13.24 3.51
C TYR A 71 -4.16 -13.22 2.15
N SER A 72 -3.51 -13.77 1.13
CA SER A 72 -4.12 -13.89 -0.20
C SER A 72 -5.25 -14.93 -0.20
N ASP A 73 -6.14 -14.85 -1.19
CA ASP A 73 -7.23 -15.83 -1.31
C ASP A 73 -6.70 -17.27 -1.42
N ALA A 74 -5.55 -17.47 -2.08
CA ALA A 74 -4.92 -18.79 -2.19
C ALA A 74 -4.45 -19.30 -0.81
N GLU A 75 -3.79 -18.47 -0.01
CA GLU A 75 -3.38 -18.84 1.36
C GLU A 75 -4.59 -19.15 2.25
N ILE A 76 -5.68 -18.41 2.11
CA ILE A 76 -6.93 -18.67 2.85
C ILE A 76 -7.55 -20.01 2.44
N GLU A 77 -7.56 -20.35 1.16
CA GLU A 77 -8.07 -21.65 0.70
C GLU A 77 -7.16 -22.81 1.15
N GLU A 78 -5.84 -22.63 1.13
CA GLU A 78 -4.88 -23.61 1.67
C GLU A 78 -5.11 -23.87 3.17
N MET A 79 -5.56 -22.87 3.93
CA MET A 79 -5.95 -23.02 5.33
C MET A 79 -7.31 -23.70 5.53
N GLY A 80 -8.03 -24.09 4.47
CA GLY A 80 -9.37 -24.67 4.55
C GLY A 80 -10.50 -23.64 4.51
N GLY A 81 -10.24 -22.46 3.98
CA GLY A 81 -11.20 -21.38 3.79
C GLY A 81 -11.34 -20.43 4.98
N PRO A 82 -12.15 -19.35 4.86
CA PRO A 82 -12.19 -18.25 5.83
C PRO A 82 -12.53 -18.67 7.27
N GLY A 83 -13.42 -19.65 7.43
CA GLY A 83 -13.81 -20.16 8.75
C GLY A 83 -12.65 -20.85 9.46
N GLN A 84 -11.95 -21.73 8.76
CA GLN A 84 -10.80 -22.44 9.32
C GLN A 84 -9.61 -21.49 9.54
N ALA A 85 -9.36 -20.57 8.59
CA ALA A 85 -8.35 -19.52 8.75
C ALA A 85 -8.61 -18.65 10.00
N SER A 86 -9.87 -18.29 10.26
CA SER A 86 -10.24 -17.53 11.47
C SER A 86 -9.83 -18.26 12.75
N VAL A 87 -10.08 -19.58 12.81
CA VAL A 87 -9.73 -20.42 13.96
C VAL A 87 -8.21 -20.55 14.10
N LEU A 88 -7.51 -20.89 13.02
CA LEU A 88 -6.06 -21.09 13.03
C LEU A 88 -5.28 -19.83 13.40
N LEU A 89 -5.75 -18.67 12.94
CA LEU A 89 -5.08 -17.39 13.13
C LEU A 89 -5.55 -16.64 14.39
N GLY A 90 -6.58 -17.16 15.08
CA GLY A 90 -7.19 -16.51 16.23
C GLY A 90 -7.72 -15.11 15.90
N ALA A 91 -8.32 -14.94 14.73
CA ALA A 91 -8.70 -13.64 14.18
C ALA A 91 -10.05 -13.74 13.45
N ARG A 92 -10.85 -12.66 13.46
CA ARG A 92 -12.13 -12.63 12.76
C ARG A 92 -11.89 -12.48 11.25
N SER A 93 -12.49 -13.31 10.40
CA SER A 93 -12.46 -13.04 8.95
C SER A 93 -13.44 -11.95 8.53
N LEU A 94 -13.02 -11.14 7.57
CA LEU A 94 -13.95 -10.34 6.77
C LEU A 94 -14.90 -11.25 5.98
N THR A 95 -16.14 -10.82 5.79
CA THR A 95 -17.08 -11.50 4.93
C THR A 95 -16.70 -11.31 3.46
N ARG A 96 -16.83 -12.37 2.67
CA ARG A 96 -16.65 -12.31 1.20
C ARG A 96 -17.67 -11.39 0.52
N ARG A 97 -18.85 -11.20 1.12
CA ARG A 97 -19.82 -10.21 0.66
C ARG A 97 -19.32 -8.82 1.07
N ARG A 98 -19.18 -7.92 0.08
CA ARG A 98 -18.81 -6.53 0.35
C ARG A 98 -19.89 -5.80 1.16
N ARG A 99 -21.17 -6.08 0.91
CA ARG A 99 -22.27 -5.66 1.79
C ARG A 99 -22.34 -6.64 2.97
N ALA A 100 -21.84 -6.18 4.12
CA ALA A 100 -21.91 -6.93 5.37
C ALA A 100 -23.26 -6.72 6.06
N GLU A 101 -23.80 -7.78 6.66
CA GLU A 101 -24.91 -7.67 7.60
C GLU A 101 -24.45 -6.95 8.88
N PRO A 102 -25.36 -6.31 9.66
CA PRO A 102 -25.01 -5.66 10.91
C PRO A 102 -24.17 -6.57 11.84
N GLY A 103 -23.06 -6.04 12.34
CA GLY A 103 -22.12 -6.75 13.23
C GLY A 103 -21.05 -7.60 12.51
N LEU A 104 -21.14 -7.73 11.18
CA LEU A 104 -20.11 -8.32 10.35
C LEU A 104 -19.22 -7.24 9.72
N LEU A 105 -17.98 -7.61 9.42
CA LEU A 105 -17.01 -6.73 8.75
C LEU A 105 -16.77 -7.24 7.34
N SER A 106 -16.49 -6.33 6.39
CA SER A 106 -16.08 -6.69 5.04
C SER A 106 -14.91 -5.81 4.55
N LEU A 107 -14.49 -6.01 3.31
CA LEU A 107 -13.51 -5.13 2.66
C LEU A 107 -14.10 -3.76 2.27
N SER A 108 -15.40 -3.51 2.50
CA SER A 108 -15.98 -2.17 2.40
C SER A 108 -15.44 -1.30 3.55
N PRO A 109 -14.72 -0.21 3.26
CA PRO A 109 -14.21 0.68 4.29
C PRO A 109 -15.31 1.25 5.20
N ALA A 110 -16.51 1.49 4.65
CA ALA A 110 -17.64 1.97 5.44
C ALA A 110 -18.04 1.00 6.58
N SER A 111 -17.86 -0.32 6.40
CA SER A 111 -18.13 -1.30 7.46
C SER A 111 -17.18 -1.20 8.66
N LEU A 112 -15.99 -0.62 8.46
CA LEU A 112 -14.94 -0.53 9.47
C LEU A 112 -15.04 0.77 10.28
N THR A 113 -15.65 1.83 9.75
CA THR A 113 -15.74 3.13 10.42
C THR A 113 -16.50 3.07 11.74
N THR A 114 -17.49 2.18 11.85
CA THR A 114 -18.33 1.99 13.05
C THR A 114 -17.99 0.73 13.83
N ALA A 115 -16.98 -0.05 13.40
CA ALA A 115 -16.62 -1.30 14.05
C ALA A 115 -15.94 -1.07 15.40
N GLU A 116 -16.16 -1.94 16.38
CA GLU A 116 -15.49 -1.85 17.69
C GLU A 116 -13.95 -1.78 17.51
N PRO A 117 -13.26 -0.82 18.15
CA PRO A 117 -11.80 -0.71 18.07
C PRO A 117 -11.05 -1.94 18.59
N GLY A 118 -9.77 -2.07 18.25
CA GLY A 118 -8.87 -3.07 18.86
C GLY A 118 -9.06 -4.51 18.37
N GLN A 119 -9.82 -4.73 17.30
CA GLN A 119 -10.12 -6.07 16.80
C GLN A 119 -8.94 -6.69 16.04
N ARG A 120 -8.81 -8.02 16.12
CA ARG A 120 -7.87 -8.81 15.31
C ARG A 120 -8.62 -9.44 14.14
N VAL A 121 -8.27 -9.04 12.91
CA VAL A 121 -9.07 -9.32 11.71
C VAL A 121 -8.20 -9.85 10.58
N VAL A 122 -8.68 -10.88 9.88
CA VAL A 122 -8.08 -11.41 8.65
C VAL A 122 -8.62 -10.63 7.45
N PHE A 123 -7.75 -9.88 6.80
CA PHE A 123 -7.97 -9.20 5.54
C PHE A 123 -7.55 -10.12 4.38
N THR A 124 -8.44 -10.27 3.40
CA THR A 124 -8.14 -10.88 2.11
C THR A 124 -8.67 -9.96 1.01
N SER A 125 -7.91 -9.83 -0.08
CA SER A 125 -8.35 -9.18 -1.30
C SER A 125 -7.70 -9.85 -2.51
N PRO A 126 -8.35 -9.80 -3.70
CA PRO A 126 -7.79 -10.42 -4.90
C PRO A 126 -6.44 -9.81 -5.32
N ASP A 127 -6.26 -8.50 -5.14
CA ASP A 127 -5.11 -7.77 -5.69
C ASP A 127 -4.14 -7.32 -4.59
N GLY A 128 -4.57 -6.46 -3.67
CA GLY A 128 -3.74 -6.01 -2.56
C GLY A 128 -3.16 -7.12 -1.68
N ALA A 129 -3.95 -8.11 -1.26
CA ALA A 129 -3.45 -9.18 -0.39
C ALA A 129 -2.50 -10.13 -1.14
N ALA A 130 -2.71 -10.32 -2.46
CA ALA A 130 -1.75 -11.02 -3.30
C ALA A 130 -0.42 -10.25 -3.42
N ALA A 131 -0.46 -8.92 -3.51
CA ALA A 131 0.75 -8.10 -3.52
C ALA A 131 1.49 -8.14 -2.16
N VAL A 132 0.74 -8.13 -1.05
CA VAL A 132 1.31 -8.31 0.30
C VAL A 132 1.98 -9.68 0.46
N GLN A 133 1.34 -10.75 -0.01
CA GLN A 133 1.94 -12.08 -0.01
C GLN A 133 3.25 -12.09 -0.81
N ALA A 134 3.22 -11.59 -2.05
CA ALA A 134 4.36 -11.58 -2.95
C ALA A 134 5.53 -10.73 -2.41
N GLY A 135 5.23 -9.59 -1.78
CA GLY A 135 6.22 -8.72 -1.15
C GLY A 135 6.71 -9.19 0.22
N SER A 136 6.25 -10.33 0.73
CA SER A 136 6.39 -10.66 2.16
C SER A 136 7.81 -10.92 2.65
N THR A 137 8.78 -11.10 1.76
CA THR A 137 10.20 -11.23 2.10
C THR A 137 10.95 -9.90 2.16
N ALA A 138 10.31 -8.79 1.77
CA ALA A 138 10.90 -7.44 1.86
C ALA A 138 11.32 -7.13 3.31
N PRO A 139 12.36 -6.31 3.57
CA PRO A 139 12.75 -5.88 4.92
C PRO A 139 11.65 -5.11 5.66
N ALA A 140 10.87 -4.31 4.95
CA ALA A 140 9.68 -3.63 5.46
C ALA A 140 8.57 -3.65 4.41
N LEU A 141 7.32 -3.79 4.87
CA LEU A 141 6.13 -3.73 4.04
C LEU A 141 5.09 -2.84 4.70
N LEU A 142 4.66 -1.81 3.98
CA LEU A 142 3.68 -0.82 4.41
C LEU A 142 2.49 -0.82 3.45
N ILE A 143 1.34 -0.40 3.94
CA ILE A 143 0.14 -0.16 3.13
C ILE A 143 -0.09 1.35 3.06
N GLY A 144 0.14 1.91 1.88
CA GLY A 144 0.01 3.34 1.61
C GLY A 144 -1.15 3.66 0.70
N GLY A 145 -1.46 4.95 0.57
CA GLY A 145 -2.45 5.46 -0.38
C GLY A 145 -2.81 6.91 -0.08
N LEU A 146 -3.89 7.38 -0.71
CA LEU A 146 -4.35 8.78 -0.61
C LEU A 146 -4.54 9.24 0.84
N ARG A 147 -5.15 8.39 1.67
CA ARG A 147 -5.54 8.71 3.03
C ARG A 147 -4.38 8.96 3.99
N ASN A 148 -3.21 8.38 3.71
CA ASN A 148 -2.07 8.38 4.62
C ASN A 148 -0.74 8.67 3.89
N ALA A 149 -0.76 9.34 2.73
CA ALA A 149 0.40 9.50 1.87
C ALA A 149 1.59 10.16 2.59
N THR A 150 1.33 11.24 3.32
CA THR A 150 2.33 11.95 4.13
C THR A 150 2.87 11.04 5.23
N ALA A 151 2.00 10.46 6.06
CA ALA A 151 2.42 9.56 7.13
C ALA A 151 3.21 8.35 6.61
N CYS A 152 2.83 7.82 5.45
CA CYS A 152 3.52 6.74 4.76
C CYS A 152 4.93 7.15 4.35
N ALA A 153 5.11 8.31 3.71
CA ALA A 153 6.44 8.81 3.32
C ALA A 153 7.36 9.02 4.53
N HIS A 154 6.84 9.59 5.63
CA HIS A 154 7.60 9.72 6.88
C HIS A 154 8.06 8.36 7.43
N LEU A 155 7.18 7.36 7.44
CA LEU A 155 7.50 6.03 7.96
C LEU A 155 8.48 5.29 7.04
N VAL A 156 8.33 5.42 5.72
CA VAL A 156 9.30 4.92 4.74
C VAL A 156 10.68 5.54 4.99
N ALA A 157 10.77 6.85 5.17
CA ALA A 157 12.03 7.52 5.43
C ALA A 157 12.72 7.01 6.72
N ALA A 158 11.93 6.75 7.77
CA ALA A 158 12.43 6.13 8.99
C ALA A 158 12.98 4.71 8.77
N PHE A 159 12.31 3.88 7.95
CA PHE A 159 12.80 2.55 7.60
C PHE A 159 14.06 2.61 6.73
N MET A 160 14.10 3.49 5.74
CA MET A 160 15.27 3.70 4.88
C MET A 160 16.50 4.16 5.69
N GLY A 161 16.31 4.93 6.76
CA GLY A 161 17.39 5.35 7.65
C GLY A 161 17.84 4.31 8.69
N SER A 162 17.05 3.26 8.93
CA SER A 162 17.29 2.27 10.00
C SER A 162 17.56 0.85 9.50
N THR A 163 17.35 0.60 8.21
CA THR A 163 17.59 -0.70 7.57
C THR A 163 18.74 -0.59 6.57
N LEU A 164 19.25 -1.73 6.08
CA LEU A 164 20.19 -1.77 4.96
C LEU A 164 19.49 -1.54 3.60
N ALA A 165 18.19 -1.24 3.59
CA ALA A 165 17.44 -1.03 2.36
C ALA A 165 17.89 0.29 1.70
N GLY A 166 18.36 0.19 0.46
CA GLY A 166 18.79 1.36 -0.33
C GLY A 166 17.69 1.94 -1.23
N ARG A 167 16.54 1.28 -1.36
CA ARG A 167 15.47 1.63 -2.30
C ARG A 167 14.06 1.36 -1.75
N VAL A 168 13.10 2.07 -2.34
CA VAL A 168 11.66 1.93 -2.09
C VAL A 168 10.98 1.56 -3.40
N THR A 169 10.13 0.53 -3.37
CA THR A 169 9.18 0.25 -4.46
C THR A 169 7.77 0.48 -3.96
N VAL A 170 7.05 1.38 -4.62
CA VAL A 170 5.61 1.59 -4.42
C VAL A 170 4.86 0.74 -5.45
N VAL A 171 4.00 -0.15 -4.99
CA VAL A 171 3.30 -1.14 -5.81
C VAL A 171 1.84 -0.70 -5.98
N ALA A 172 1.49 -0.24 -7.17
CA ALA A 172 0.10 -0.05 -7.57
C ALA A 172 -0.49 -1.42 -7.88
N CYS A 173 -1.48 -1.88 -7.11
CA CYS A 173 -1.96 -3.27 -7.20
C CYS A 173 -2.64 -3.59 -8.52
N GLY A 174 -3.34 -2.62 -9.10
CA GLY A 174 -4.14 -2.85 -10.28
C GLY A 174 -5.43 -3.59 -9.93
N GLU A 175 -6.19 -3.87 -10.97
CA GLU A 175 -7.45 -4.57 -10.89
C GLU A 175 -7.43 -5.82 -11.78
N ARG A 176 -8.44 -6.66 -11.66
CA ARG A 176 -8.63 -7.81 -12.57
C ARG A 176 -9.66 -7.47 -13.63
N TRP A 177 -9.44 -7.87 -14.89
CA TRP A 177 -10.45 -7.67 -15.94
C TRP A 177 -11.78 -8.33 -15.63
N THR A 178 -11.78 -9.41 -14.84
CA THR A 178 -12.99 -10.09 -14.39
C THR A 178 -13.96 -9.19 -13.60
N SER A 179 -13.50 -8.07 -13.02
CA SER A 179 -14.35 -7.09 -12.33
C SER A 179 -15.26 -6.33 -13.30
N ALA A 180 -14.70 -5.85 -14.41
CA ALA A 180 -15.40 -5.04 -15.41
C ALA A 180 -15.96 -5.87 -16.59
N ALA A 181 -15.36 -7.00 -16.90
CA ALA A 181 -15.72 -7.90 -17.99
C ALA A 181 -15.67 -9.36 -17.52
N PRO A 182 -16.77 -9.88 -16.93
CA PRO A 182 -16.82 -11.24 -16.41
C PRO A 182 -16.36 -12.30 -17.44
N GLY A 183 -15.52 -13.23 -17.01
CA GLY A 183 -14.91 -14.26 -17.86
C GLY A 183 -13.61 -13.84 -18.56
N THR A 184 -13.21 -12.56 -18.46
CA THR A 184 -11.93 -12.07 -19.01
C THR A 184 -10.84 -12.12 -17.97
N GLY A 185 -9.83 -12.97 -18.17
CA GLY A 185 -8.65 -13.04 -17.29
C GLY A 185 -7.67 -11.89 -17.49
N GLY A 186 -6.69 -11.79 -16.59
CA GLY A 186 -5.60 -10.81 -16.68
C GLY A 186 -5.81 -9.56 -15.82
N ARG A 187 -4.73 -8.78 -15.70
CA ARG A 187 -4.70 -7.53 -14.94
C ARG A 187 -5.15 -6.34 -15.80
N ARG A 188 -5.83 -5.41 -15.17
CA ARG A 188 -6.25 -4.11 -15.68
C ARG A 188 -5.51 -3.05 -14.86
N PRO A 189 -4.73 -2.15 -15.47
CA PRO A 189 -4.18 -1.01 -14.74
C PRO A 189 -5.28 -0.20 -14.06
N ALA A 190 -5.09 0.08 -12.77
CA ALA A 190 -5.98 0.86 -11.94
C ALA A 190 -5.40 2.28 -11.81
N VAL A 191 -6.08 3.27 -12.38
CA VAL A 191 -5.58 4.66 -12.38
C VAL A 191 -5.59 5.25 -10.97
N GLU A 192 -6.52 4.82 -10.13
CA GLU A 192 -6.60 5.16 -8.71
C GLU A 192 -5.40 4.64 -7.92
N ASP A 193 -4.92 3.43 -8.19
CA ASP A 193 -3.76 2.87 -7.50
C ASP A 193 -2.48 3.58 -7.96
N TRP A 194 -2.38 3.91 -9.24
CA TRP A 194 -1.29 4.71 -9.77
C TRP A 194 -1.27 6.12 -9.17
N ALA A 195 -2.43 6.76 -9.04
CA ALA A 195 -2.55 8.06 -8.41
C ALA A 195 -2.26 8.00 -6.89
N GLY A 196 -2.70 6.94 -6.22
CA GLY A 196 -2.35 6.66 -4.82
C GLY A 196 -0.84 6.46 -4.62
N ALA A 197 -0.20 5.73 -5.52
CA ALA A 197 1.26 5.59 -5.55
C ALA A 197 1.93 6.95 -5.81
N GLY A 198 1.40 7.72 -6.75
CA GLY A 198 1.83 9.08 -7.04
C GLY A 198 1.78 10.02 -5.83
N ALA A 199 0.71 9.94 -5.03
CA ALA A 199 0.58 10.72 -3.80
C ALA A 199 1.69 10.40 -2.80
N VAL A 200 2.02 9.11 -2.61
CA VAL A 200 3.14 8.68 -1.76
C VAL A 200 4.48 9.13 -2.34
N CYS A 201 4.70 8.92 -3.65
CA CYS A 201 5.93 9.31 -4.34
C CYS A 201 6.21 10.82 -4.26
N ALA A 202 5.17 11.66 -4.42
CA ALA A 202 5.30 13.10 -4.29
C ALA A 202 5.84 13.48 -2.90
N ARG A 203 5.30 12.89 -1.84
CA ARG A 203 5.75 13.11 -0.44
C ARG A 203 7.16 12.57 -0.16
N LEU A 204 7.59 11.52 -0.84
CA LEU A 204 8.95 10.99 -0.69
C LEU A 204 10.02 11.97 -1.22
N THR A 205 9.67 12.90 -2.11
CA THR A 205 10.61 13.93 -2.58
C THR A 205 10.99 14.94 -1.50
N ASP A 206 10.13 15.15 -0.50
CA ASP A 206 10.38 16.03 0.65
C ASP A 206 11.58 15.55 1.50
N PHE A 207 11.96 14.27 1.37
CA PHE A 207 13.13 13.66 2.02
C PHE A 207 14.37 13.60 1.13
N GLY A 208 14.33 14.21 -0.07
CA GLY A 208 15.45 14.24 -1.01
C GLY A 208 15.65 12.94 -1.80
N TYR A 209 14.69 12.02 -1.78
CA TYR A 209 14.76 10.79 -2.55
C TYR A 209 14.58 11.03 -4.05
N SER A 210 15.43 10.40 -4.88
CA SER A 210 15.31 10.48 -6.33
C SER A 210 14.21 9.52 -6.83
N LEU A 211 13.42 10.00 -7.79
CA LEU A 211 12.32 9.24 -8.39
C LEU A 211 12.74 8.63 -9.73
N SER A 212 12.34 7.40 -10.02
CA SER A 212 12.39 6.79 -11.37
C SER A 212 11.50 7.54 -12.37
N ALA A 213 11.51 7.17 -13.65
CA ALA A 213 10.61 7.76 -14.63
C ALA A 213 9.13 7.49 -14.29
N GLU A 214 8.82 6.26 -13.93
CA GLU A 214 7.52 5.76 -13.49
C GLU A 214 7.06 6.53 -12.24
N ALA A 215 7.91 6.64 -11.23
CA ALA A 215 7.61 7.35 -10.00
C ALA A 215 7.40 8.86 -10.23
N ARG A 216 8.20 9.50 -11.10
CA ARG A 216 7.99 10.92 -11.47
C ARG A 216 6.67 11.12 -12.21
N LEU A 217 6.30 10.23 -13.13
CA LEU A 217 5.03 10.34 -13.85
C LEU A 217 3.83 10.10 -12.92
N ALA A 218 3.93 9.17 -11.98
CA ALA A 218 2.92 8.98 -10.94
C ALA A 218 2.78 10.23 -10.05
N ALA A 219 3.90 10.77 -9.53
CA ALA A 219 3.89 11.98 -8.72
C ALA A 219 3.36 13.21 -9.49
N GLY A 220 3.75 13.36 -10.76
CA GLY A 220 3.28 14.45 -11.61
C GLY A 220 1.77 14.42 -11.87
N LEU A 221 1.16 13.23 -11.99
CA LEU A 221 -0.30 13.09 -12.09
C LEU A 221 -0.98 13.64 -10.83
N TRP A 222 -0.44 13.31 -9.66
CA TRP A 222 -0.97 13.74 -8.37
C TRP A 222 -0.95 15.27 -8.19
N GLU A 223 0.13 15.92 -8.62
CA GLU A 223 0.34 17.37 -8.47
C GLU A 223 -0.55 18.24 -9.38
N THR A 224 -1.29 17.65 -10.33
CA THR A 224 -2.20 18.39 -11.23
C THR A 224 -3.35 19.10 -10.52
N GLY A 225 -3.67 18.72 -9.28
CA GLY A 225 -4.75 19.30 -8.48
C GLY A 225 -6.17 18.95 -8.95
N LYS A 226 -6.33 18.23 -10.06
CA LYS A 226 -7.62 17.75 -10.61
C LYS A 226 -7.83 16.25 -10.47
N VAL A 227 -6.77 15.54 -10.07
CA VAL A 227 -6.74 14.07 -10.02
C VAL A 227 -7.91 13.50 -9.22
N LEU A 228 -8.33 14.12 -8.11
CA LEU A 228 -9.41 13.60 -7.27
C LEU A 228 -10.77 13.55 -8.00
N ASP A 229 -11.10 14.57 -8.78
CA ASP A 229 -12.35 14.61 -9.56
C ASP A 229 -12.33 13.53 -10.66
N ASP A 230 -11.19 13.37 -11.34
CA ASP A 230 -11.00 12.34 -12.37
C ASP A 230 -11.06 10.92 -11.76
N LEU A 231 -10.49 10.73 -10.56
CA LEU A 231 -10.55 9.46 -9.82
C LEU A 231 -11.97 9.11 -9.38
N ALA A 232 -12.78 10.08 -8.96
CA ALA A 232 -14.19 9.84 -8.69
C ALA A 232 -14.94 9.34 -9.94
N GLY A 233 -14.48 9.73 -11.13
CA GLY A 233 -15.02 9.30 -12.41
C GLY A 233 -14.39 8.02 -13.00
N CYS A 234 -13.36 7.43 -12.36
CA CYS A 234 -12.64 6.31 -12.94
C CYS A 234 -13.47 5.02 -13.01
N VAL A 235 -13.03 4.03 -13.79
CA VAL A 235 -13.76 2.76 -13.99
C VAL A 235 -14.05 2.05 -12.67
N SER A 236 -13.07 1.98 -11.77
CA SER A 236 -13.22 1.26 -10.49
C SER A 236 -14.17 1.99 -9.53
N ALA A 237 -14.11 3.33 -9.47
CA ALA A 237 -15.08 4.13 -8.72
C ALA A 237 -16.50 3.95 -9.29
N ARG A 238 -16.66 3.99 -10.61
CA ARG A 238 -17.95 3.76 -11.29
C ARG A 238 -18.52 2.37 -10.99
N GLU A 239 -17.68 1.34 -10.95
CA GLU A 239 -18.11 -0.01 -10.59
C GLU A 239 -18.62 -0.06 -9.14
N LEU A 240 -17.88 0.48 -8.18
CA LEU A 240 -18.31 0.53 -6.77
C LEU A 240 -19.64 1.30 -6.61
N ARG A 241 -19.78 2.44 -7.28
CA ARG A 241 -21.03 3.23 -7.28
C ARG A 241 -22.20 2.45 -7.87
N ALA A 242 -22.01 1.80 -9.02
CA ALA A 242 -23.03 0.96 -9.64
C ALA A 242 -23.47 -0.19 -8.72
N ARG A 243 -22.59 -0.65 -7.83
CA ARG A 243 -22.86 -1.69 -6.82
C ARG A 243 -23.39 -1.13 -5.49
N GLY A 244 -23.61 0.18 -5.39
CA GLY A 244 -24.17 0.86 -4.22
C GLY A 244 -23.17 1.11 -3.09
N PHE A 245 -21.89 1.29 -3.40
CA PHE A 245 -20.81 1.59 -2.47
C PHE A 245 -20.24 3.01 -2.65
N GLU A 246 -21.12 4.01 -2.81
CA GLU A 246 -20.71 5.44 -2.92
C GLU A 246 -19.86 5.89 -1.73
N ALA A 247 -20.28 5.55 -0.51
CA ALA A 247 -19.54 5.89 0.71
C ALA A 247 -18.12 5.29 0.74
N ASP A 248 -17.89 4.12 0.12
CA ASP A 248 -16.55 3.54 0.02
C ASP A 248 -15.66 4.39 -0.89
N VAL A 249 -16.21 4.93 -1.97
CA VAL A 249 -15.50 5.83 -2.90
C VAL A 249 -15.17 7.15 -2.19
N GLU A 250 -16.13 7.75 -1.50
CA GLU A 250 -15.92 8.98 -0.74
C GLU A 250 -14.83 8.82 0.32
N LEU A 251 -14.83 7.70 1.08
CA LEU A 251 -13.80 7.41 2.08
C LEU A 251 -12.41 7.22 1.46
N ALA A 252 -12.31 6.51 0.34
CA ALA A 252 -11.05 6.23 -0.32
C ALA A 252 -10.39 7.47 -0.94
N LEU A 253 -11.18 8.45 -1.38
CA LEU A 253 -10.68 9.71 -1.97
C LEU A 253 -10.31 10.79 -0.93
N GLN A 254 -10.45 10.50 0.36
CA GLN A 254 -9.92 11.39 1.41
C GLN A 254 -8.39 11.37 1.39
N VAL A 255 -7.78 12.55 1.57
CA VAL A 255 -6.34 12.75 1.42
C VAL A 255 -5.73 13.15 2.75
N ASP A 256 -4.66 12.45 3.15
CA ASP A 256 -3.88 12.76 4.36
C ASP A 256 -4.74 12.94 5.64
N VAL A 257 -5.82 12.17 5.75
CA VAL A 257 -6.72 12.16 6.92
C VAL A 257 -6.29 11.17 8.01
N ASP A 258 -5.39 10.24 7.68
CA ASP A 258 -4.91 9.20 8.59
C ASP A 258 -3.41 9.41 8.91
N GLU A 259 -3.09 9.55 10.20
CA GLU A 259 -1.71 9.70 10.69
C GLU A 259 -1.01 8.34 10.92
N LYS A 260 -1.77 7.25 10.98
CA LYS A 260 -1.25 5.89 11.17
C LYS A 260 -1.15 5.17 9.84
N VAL A 261 -0.05 4.44 9.65
CA VAL A 261 0.20 3.62 8.47
C VAL A 261 0.14 2.15 8.87
N PRO A 262 -0.67 1.31 8.21
CA PRO A 262 -0.56 -0.13 8.39
C PRO A 262 0.81 -0.60 7.93
N ALA A 263 1.64 -1.05 8.89
CA ALA A 263 2.99 -1.53 8.62
C ALA A 263 3.19 -2.89 9.28
N ARG A 264 3.91 -3.77 8.58
CA ARG A 264 4.19 -5.12 9.05
C ARG A 264 4.95 -5.06 10.37
N LEU A 265 4.50 -5.81 11.37
CA LEU A 265 5.13 -5.87 12.68
C LEU A 265 6.55 -6.46 12.55
N PRO A 266 7.62 -5.73 12.90
CA PRO A 266 8.99 -6.24 12.80
C PRO A 266 9.20 -7.48 13.68
N GLY A 267 9.90 -8.48 13.15
CA GLY A 267 10.21 -9.72 13.88
C GLY A 267 9.02 -10.68 14.06
N GLU A 268 7.84 -10.34 13.55
CA GLU A 268 6.69 -11.24 13.55
C GLU A 268 6.90 -12.38 12.55
N GLN A 269 6.69 -13.63 13.00
CA GLN A 269 7.14 -14.83 12.31
C GLN A 269 6.40 -15.09 11.00
N THR A 270 5.09 -14.82 10.96
CA THR A 270 4.29 -15.08 9.77
C THR A 270 4.55 -14.04 8.68
N ARG A 271 5.04 -12.85 9.04
CA ARG A 271 5.21 -11.69 8.15
C ARG A 271 3.88 -11.23 7.53
N ARG A 272 2.77 -11.51 8.21
CA ARG A 272 1.40 -11.24 7.73
C ARG A 272 0.63 -10.33 8.68
N VAL A 273 1.22 -9.96 9.82
CA VAL A 273 0.59 -9.10 10.82
C VAL A 273 0.97 -7.64 10.61
N PHE A 274 -0.04 -6.78 10.48
CA PHE A 274 0.07 -5.35 10.29
C PHE A 274 -0.63 -4.62 11.44
N VAL A 275 0.02 -3.56 11.93
CA VAL A 275 -0.51 -2.67 12.96
C VAL A 275 -0.28 -1.22 12.53
N GLY A 276 -1.06 -0.30 13.09
CA GLY A 276 -0.88 1.12 12.83
C GLY A 276 0.40 1.64 13.46
N GLN A 277 1.31 2.15 12.64
CA GLN A 277 2.56 2.77 13.07
C GLN A 277 2.57 4.24 12.66
N THR A 278 3.27 5.05 13.45
CA THR A 278 3.60 6.44 13.14
C THR A 278 5.12 6.55 13.05
N ALA A 279 5.63 7.44 12.19
CA ALA A 279 7.06 7.72 12.20
C ALA A 279 7.47 8.32 13.55
N PRO A 280 8.66 7.98 14.09
CA PRO A 280 9.15 8.59 15.32
C PRO A 280 9.39 10.11 15.11
N GLU A 281 9.00 10.93 16.09
CA GLU A 281 9.10 12.41 16.02
C GLU A 281 10.55 12.93 15.91
N SER A 282 11.54 12.09 16.19
CA SER A 282 12.96 12.46 16.18
C SER A 282 13.51 12.50 14.75
N GLY A 283 13.43 13.67 14.10
CA GLY A 283 14.21 13.90 12.88
C GLY A 283 13.91 15.14 12.04
N LEU A 284 12.79 15.85 12.25
CA LEU A 284 12.54 17.12 11.55
C LEU A 284 13.40 18.26 12.12
N ARG A 285 14.70 18.24 11.81
CA ARG A 285 15.43 19.49 11.60
C ARG A 285 15.32 19.84 10.12
N ILE A 286 14.18 20.40 9.73
CA ILE A 286 14.11 21.19 8.50
C ILE A 286 14.95 22.44 8.77
N SER A 287 16.21 22.43 8.32
CA SER A 287 16.99 23.65 8.19
C SER A 287 16.36 24.50 7.10
N GLY A 288 15.48 25.42 7.51
CA GLY A 288 15.21 26.66 6.79
C GLY A 288 14.09 26.60 5.75
N LEU A 289 12.84 26.72 6.21
CA LEU A 289 11.83 27.48 5.47
C LEU A 289 11.09 28.40 6.46
N ARG A 290 11.44 29.69 6.42
CA ARG A 290 10.66 30.72 7.12
C ARG A 290 9.32 30.86 6.40
N VAL A 291 8.27 30.33 7.00
CA VAL A 291 6.90 30.70 6.63
C VAL A 291 6.69 32.15 7.04
N PHE A 292 6.69 33.06 6.07
CA PHE A 292 6.16 34.40 6.24
C PHE A 292 4.65 34.27 6.49
N ARG A 293 4.21 34.60 7.70
CA ARG A 293 2.80 34.94 7.95
C ARG A 293 2.60 36.38 7.47
N SER A 294 1.80 36.57 6.42
CA SER A 294 1.27 37.89 6.08
C SER A 294 0.29 38.33 7.17
N ARG A 295 0.33 39.63 7.49
CA ARG A 295 -0.58 40.31 8.42
C ARG A 295 -2.01 40.34 7.90
#